data_AF-A0A1M5VFW6-F1
#
_entry.id   AF-A0A1M5VFW6-F1
#
_cell.length_a   1.000
_cell.length_b   1.000
_cell.length_c   1.000
_cell.angle_alpha   90.00
_cell.angle_beta   90.00
_cell.angle_gamma   90.00
#
_symmetry.space_group_name_H-M   'P 1'
#
loop_
_entity.id
_entity.type
_entity.pdbx_description
1 polymer ?
#
loop_
_entity_poly.entity_id
_entity_poly.type
_entity_poly.pdbx_seq_one_letter_code
_entity_poly.pdbx_strand_id
1 'polypeptide(L)'
;MIKMLNNMDFKPCRVTECFSDENGIIEVLTEKGPIRLKNAGRILWNMSTAEYTINEIVEEVVKKLQYTNKEEVYKACIKLLLALNQKELMILNWNPLYKRRSPQYGI
;
A
#
# COMPACT_ATOMS: atom_id res chain seq x y z
N MET A 1 -20.78 18.69 25.16
CA MET A 1 -19.64 17.83 25.55
C MET A 1 -19.24 17.04 24.31
N ILE A 2 -18.28 17.55 23.55
CA ILE A 2 -17.84 16.91 22.30
C ILE A 2 -16.99 15.71 22.71
N LYS A 3 -17.47 14.50 22.43
CA LYS A 3 -16.63 13.29 22.49
C LYS A 3 -15.50 13.52 21.50
N MET A 4 -14.31 13.85 22.01
CA MET A 4 -13.08 13.77 21.23
C MET A 4 -13.02 12.35 20.67
N LEU A 5 -13.06 12.25 19.33
CA LEU A 5 -12.79 11.01 18.63
C LEU A 5 -11.40 10.57 19.11
N ASN A 6 -11.37 9.52 19.93
CA ASN A 6 -10.16 8.86 20.38
C ASN A 6 -9.24 8.69 19.17
N ASN A 7 -8.02 9.23 19.32
CA ASN A 7 -6.81 8.91 18.57
C ASN A 7 -7.05 7.87 17.47
N MET A 8 -7.34 8.33 16.25
CA MET A 8 -6.92 7.56 15.10
C MET A 8 -5.40 7.56 15.20
N ASP A 9 -4.83 6.48 15.74
CA ASP A 9 -3.39 6.29 15.93
C ASP A 9 -2.68 6.52 14.60
N PHE A 10 -2.31 7.77 14.35
CA PHE A 10 -1.56 8.15 13.18
C PHE A 10 -0.18 7.55 13.33
N LYS A 11 0.06 6.46 12.60
CA LYS A 11 1.40 5.89 12.47
C LYS A 11 2.08 6.57 11.28
N PRO A 12 3.13 7.38 11.51
CA PRO A 12 3.85 7.99 10.40
C PRO A 12 4.45 6.90 9.51
N CYS A 13 4.41 7.11 8.20
CA CYS A 13 5.10 6.23 7.25
C CYS A 13 6.63 6.40 7.44
N ARG A 14 7.34 5.29 7.69
CA ARG A 14 8.79 5.25 7.92
C ARG A 14 9.58 4.69 6.74
N VAL A 15 9.03 4.80 5.54
CA VAL A 15 9.78 4.42 4.33
C VAL A 15 10.83 5.47 4.07
N THR A 16 12.09 5.03 4.02
CA THR A 16 13.22 5.91 3.75
C THR A 16 13.37 6.13 2.24
N GLU A 17 13.35 5.04 1.47
CA GLU A 17 13.50 5.05 0.01
C GLU A 17 12.72 3.87 -0.61
N CYS A 18 12.36 4.00 -1.89
CA CYS A 18 11.65 2.98 -2.63
C CYS A 18 12.19 2.90 -4.06
N PHE A 19 12.63 1.70 -4.47
CA PHE A 19 13.16 1.45 -5.80
C PHE A 19 12.29 0.44 -6.53
N SER A 20 12.12 0.63 -7.86
CA SER A 20 11.57 -0.41 -8.74
C SER A 20 12.69 -0.89 -9.64
N ASP A 21 12.95 -2.19 -9.65
CA ASP A 21 13.91 -2.77 -10.60
C ASP A 21 13.25 -3.14 -11.94
N GLU A 22 14.09 -3.41 -12.95
CA GLU A 22 13.65 -3.84 -14.29
C GLU A 22 12.93 -5.20 -14.28
N ASN A 23 13.15 -6.01 -13.24
CA ASN A 23 12.47 -7.29 -13.03
C ASN A 23 11.07 -7.12 -12.42
N GLY A 24 10.65 -5.88 -12.14
CA GLY A 24 9.36 -5.59 -11.58
C GLY A 24 9.24 -6.02 -10.11
N ILE A 25 10.31 -5.88 -9.35
CA ILE A 25 10.37 -5.96 -7.88
C ILE A 25 10.39 -4.52 -7.35
N ILE A 26 9.64 -4.29 -6.28
CA ILE A 26 9.75 -3.05 -5.50
C ILE A 26 10.57 -3.36 -4.26
N GLU A 27 11.68 -2.66 -4.07
CA GLU A 27 12.48 -2.71 -2.85
C GLU A 27 12.21 -1.46 -2.01
N VAL A 28 11.66 -1.69 -0.82
CA VAL A 28 11.32 -0.65 0.17
C VAL A 28 12.40 -0.67 1.24
N LEU A 29 13.20 0.39 1.34
CA LEU A 29 14.21 0.52 2.38
C LEU A 29 13.57 1.05 3.67
N THR A 30 13.87 0.36 4.77
CA THR A 30 13.37 0.67 6.11
C THR A 30 14.54 0.66 7.09
N GLU A 31 14.37 1.29 8.26
CA GLU A 31 15.36 1.24 9.34
C GLU A 31 15.72 -0.19 9.78
N LYS A 32 14.82 -1.16 9.55
CA LYS A 32 15.01 -2.57 9.91
C LYS A 32 15.60 -3.41 8.76
N GLY A 33 15.92 -2.78 7.63
CA GLY A 33 16.42 -3.42 6.42
C GLY A 33 15.44 -3.40 5.24
N PRO A 34 15.87 -3.90 4.08
CA PRO A 34 15.07 -3.87 2.85
C PRO A 34 13.91 -4.87 2.89
N ILE A 35 12.77 -4.46 2.33
CA ILE A 35 11.60 -5.32 2.10
C ILE A 35 11.30 -5.37 0.61
N ARG A 36 11.14 -6.57 0.07
CA ARG A 36 10.88 -6.78 -1.36
C ARG A 36 9.43 -7.14 -1.59
N LEU A 37 8.75 -6.34 -2.40
CA LEU A 37 7.40 -6.60 -2.88
C LEU A 37 7.47 -7.09 -4.32
N LYS A 38 6.85 -8.24 -4.58
CA LYS A 38 6.80 -8.90 -5.89
C LYS A 38 5.35 -9.14 -6.30
N ASN A 39 5.11 -9.37 -7.59
CA ASN A 39 3.82 -9.79 -8.13
C ASN A 39 2.66 -8.90 -7.62
N ALA A 40 1.69 -9.49 -6.92
CA ALA A 40 0.53 -8.79 -6.36
C ALA A 40 0.94 -7.67 -5.39
N GLY A 41 2.02 -7.86 -4.62
CA GLY A 41 2.51 -6.85 -3.69
C GLY A 41 3.04 -5.59 -4.38
N ARG A 42 3.64 -5.73 -5.57
CA ARG A 42 4.06 -4.59 -6.40
C ARG A 42 2.85 -3.83 -6.94
N ILE A 43 1.88 -4.56 -7.50
CA ILE A 43 0.67 -3.94 -8.08
C ILE A 43 -0.06 -3.17 -6.99
N LEU A 44 -0.25 -3.81 -5.84
CA LEU A 44 -0.87 -3.21 -4.67
C LEU A 44 -0.12 -1.96 -4.21
N TRP A 45 1.20 -2.01 -4.09
CA TRP A 45 2.01 -0.86 -3.68
C TRP A 45 1.84 0.34 -4.61
N ASN A 46 2.01 0.12 -5.92
CA ASN A 46 1.91 1.17 -6.93
C ASN A 46 0.50 1.80 -6.97
N MET A 47 -0.54 1.00 -6.75
CA MET A 47 -1.92 1.46 -6.78
C MET A 47 -2.45 1.88 -5.41
N SER A 48 -1.67 1.80 -4.32
CA SER A 48 -2.09 2.29 -3.00
C SER A 48 -2.08 3.83 -2.93
N THR A 49 -2.51 4.51 -3.99
CA THR A 49 -2.76 5.95 -4.01
C THR A 49 -4.13 6.27 -3.41
N ALA A 50 -4.44 7.56 -3.19
CA ALA A 50 -5.77 7.94 -2.74
C ALA A 50 -6.81 7.94 -3.89
N GLU A 51 -6.40 7.47 -5.07
CA GLU A 51 -7.20 7.47 -6.30
C GLU A 51 -7.87 6.12 -6.55
N TYR A 52 -7.37 5.04 -5.95
CA TYR A 52 -7.87 3.69 -6.20
C TYR A 52 -8.44 3.09 -4.92
N THR A 53 -9.59 2.45 -5.06
CA THR A 53 -10.20 1.60 -4.06
C THR A 53 -9.53 0.22 -4.02
N ILE A 54 -9.68 -0.49 -2.91
CA ILE A 54 -9.17 -1.86 -2.80
C ILE A 54 -9.76 -2.80 -3.86
N ASN A 55 -11.00 -2.58 -4.29
CA ASN A 55 -11.64 -3.40 -5.32
C ASN A 55 -10.97 -3.22 -6.69
N GLU A 56 -10.64 -1.98 -7.06
CA GLU A 56 -9.91 -1.68 -8.31
C GLU A 56 -8.49 -2.26 -8.28
N ILE A 57 -7.82 -2.20 -7.14
CA ILE A 57 -6.50 -2.84 -6.96
C ILE A 57 -6.61 -4.36 -7.16
N VAL A 58 -7.61 -5.01 -6.54
CA VAL A 58 -7.83 -6.45 -6.65
C VAL A 58 -8.16 -6.86 -8.08
N GLU A 59 -8.95 -6.07 -8.80
CA GLU A 59 -9.24 -6.30 -10.22
C GLU A 59 -7.98 -6.25 -11.08
N GLU A 60 -7.10 -5.29 -10.84
CA GLU A 60 -5.84 -5.19 -11.59
C GLU A 60 -4.89 -6.35 -11.25
N VAL A 61 -4.85 -6.80 -10.00
CA VAL A 61 -4.08 -7.98 -9.58
C VAL A 61 -4.60 -9.24 -10.28
N VAL A 62 -5.90 -9.47 -10.25
CA VAL A 62 -6.56 -10.61 -10.92
C VAL A 62 -6.27 -10.59 -12.42
N LYS A 63 -6.41 -9.43 -13.06
CA LYS A 63 -6.18 -9.26 -14.49
C LYS A 63 -4.73 -9.51 -14.89
N LYS A 64 -3.76 -8.91 -14.21
CA LYS A 64 -2.34 -9.03 -14.58
C LYS A 64 -1.73 -10.39 -14.26
N LEU A 65 -2.19 -11.03 -13.18
CA LEU A 65 -1.63 -12.31 -12.71
C LEU A 65 -2.51 -13.51 -13.05
N GLN A 66 -3.62 -13.28 -13.76
CA GLN A 66 -4.54 -14.32 -14.23
C GLN A 66 -5.10 -15.20 -13.10
N TYR A 67 -5.32 -14.63 -11.92
CA TYR A 67 -5.93 -15.35 -10.82
C TYR A 67 -7.43 -15.59 -11.06
N THR A 68 -7.93 -16.77 -10.72
CA THR A 68 -9.34 -17.13 -10.92
C THR A 68 -10.22 -16.80 -9.72
N ASN A 69 -9.66 -16.84 -8.50
CA ASN A 69 -10.40 -16.61 -7.26
C ASN A 69 -10.23 -15.17 -6.75
N LYS A 70 -11.13 -14.26 -7.16
CA LYS A 70 -11.12 -12.85 -6.74
C LYS A 70 -11.25 -12.66 -5.22
N GLU A 71 -12.00 -13.51 -4.53
CA GLU A 71 -12.22 -13.40 -3.09
C GLU A 71 -10.94 -13.70 -2.30
N GLU A 72 -10.20 -14.74 -2.70
CA GLU A 72 -8.90 -15.05 -2.11
C GLU A 72 -7.87 -13.94 -2.36
N VAL A 73 -7.85 -13.37 -3.58
CA VAL A 73 -6.99 -12.23 -3.90
C VAL A 73 -7.34 -11.03 -3.03
N TYR A 74 -8.63 -10.73 -2.85
CA TYR A 74 -9.08 -9.67 -1.96
C TYR A 74 -8.57 -9.86 -0.52
N LYS A 75 -8.77 -11.05 0.05
CA LYS A 75 -8.28 -11.38 1.40
C LYS A 75 -6.76 -11.25 1.51
N ALA A 76 -6.02 -11.67 0.48
CA ALA A 76 -4.57 -11.55 0.42
C ALA A 76 -4.10 -10.08 0.37
N CYS A 77 -4.76 -9.25 -0.45
CA CYS A 77 -4.47 -7.81 -0.55
C CYS A 77 -4.71 -7.10 0.78
N ILE A 78 -5.83 -7.38 1.46
CA ILE A 78 -6.11 -6.81 2.79
C ILE A 78 -5.05 -7.23 3.81
N LYS A 79 -4.69 -8.52 3.86
CA LYS A 79 -3.64 -9.02 4.76
C LYS A 79 -2.30 -8.31 4.51
N LEU A 80 -1.94 -8.09 3.25
CA LEU A 80 -0.71 -7.37 2.90
C LEU A 80 -0.76 -5.90 3.33
N LEU A 81 -1.87 -5.19 3.08
CA LEU A 81 -2.05 -3.80 3.51
C LEU A 81 -1.89 -3.66 5.03
N LEU A 82 -2.53 -4.55 5.79
CA LEU A 82 -2.42 -4.57 7.25
C LEU A 82 -0.97 -4.85 7.70
N ALA A 83 -0.28 -5.79 7.05
CA ALA A 83 1.12 -6.09 7.37
C ALA A 83 2.06 -4.91 7.06
N LEU A 84 1.85 -4.20 5.96
CA LEU A 84 2.60 -3.00 5.60
C LEU A 84 2.35 -1.87 6.60
N ASN A 85 1.08 -1.65 6.99
CA ASN A 85 0.73 -0.66 8.00
C ASN A 85 1.28 -0.99 9.40
N GLN A 86 1.28 -2.27 9.80
CA GLN A 86 1.91 -2.71 11.06
C GLN A 86 3.42 -2.45 11.07
N LYS A 87 4.06 -2.52 9.91
CA LYS A 87 5.48 -2.16 9.71
C LYS A 87 5.69 -0.66 9.50
N GLU A 88 4.63 0.14 9.58
CA GLU A 88 4.65 1.59 9.40
C GLU A 88 5.13 1.99 7.99
N LEU A 89 4.86 1.15 6.98
CA LEU A 89 5.26 1.37 5.58
C LEU A 89 4.13 1.94 4.72
N MET A 90 2.92 1.98 5.28
CA MET A 90 1.73 2.42 4.58
C MET A 90 0.72 2.96 5.59
N ILE A 91 0.02 4.02 5.21
CA ILE A 91 -1.04 4.62 6.02
C ILE A 91 -2.38 4.16 5.46
N LEU A 92 -3.20 3.48 6.28
CA LEU A 92 -4.48 2.92 5.82
C LEU A 92 -5.60 3.95 5.64
N ASN A 93 -5.45 5.14 6.23
CA ASN A 93 -6.49 6.17 6.28
C ASN A 93 -6.18 7.33 5.33
N TRP A 94 -5.94 7.03 4.06
CA TRP A 94 -5.51 8.03 3.07
C TRP A 94 -6.68 8.95 2.70
N ASN A 95 -6.70 10.14 3.28
CA ASN A 95 -7.59 11.20 2.85
C ASN A 95 -7.12 11.74 1.46
N PRO A 96 -7.97 11.70 0.42
CA PRO A 96 -7.61 12.12 -0.94
C PRO A 96 -7.20 13.59 -1.07
N LEU A 97 -7.53 14.44 -0.09
CA LEU A 97 -7.08 15.83 -0.05
C LEU A 97 -5.56 15.98 0.14
N TYR A 98 -4.87 14.99 0.70
CA TYR A 98 -3.43 15.06 0.96
C TYR A 98 -2.55 14.55 -0.17
N LYS A 99 -3.11 13.86 -1.18
CA LYS A 99 -2.33 13.19 -2.25
C LYS A 99 -2.34 13.90 -3.60
N ARG A 100 -3.19 14.93 -3.79
CA ARG A 100 -3.16 15.78 -5.00
C ARG A 100 -1.83 16.54 -5.20
N ARG A 101 -0.82 16.36 -4.35
CA ARG A 101 0.45 17.10 -4.41
C ARG A 101 1.73 16.28 -4.44
N SER A 102 1.72 14.95 -4.34
CA SER A 102 2.95 14.17 -4.53
C SER A 102 2.64 12.70 -4.83
N PRO A 103 3.49 11.99 -5.58
CA PRO A 103 3.57 10.53 -5.43
C PRO A 103 3.81 10.22 -3.95
N GLN A 104 3.58 8.98 -3.51
CA GLN A 104 3.86 8.61 -2.12
C GLN A 104 5.30 8.94 -1.68
N TYR A 105 6.16 9.15 -2.66
CA TYR A 105 7.53 9.61 -2.60
C TYR A 105 7.63 10.79 -3.56
N GLY A 106 8.07 11.96 -3.09
CA GLY A 106 8.44 13.05 -3.99
C GLY A 106 9.61 12.59 -4.86
N ILE A 107 9.49 12.78 -6.18
CA ILE A 107 10.67 13.06 -7.02
C ILE A 107 10.92 14.57 -6.87
#